data_AF-A0A9X8HAM1-F1
#
_entry.id   AF-A0A9X8HAM1-F1
#
_cell.length_a   1.000
_cell.length_b   1.000
_cell.length_c   1.000
_cell.angle_alpha   90.00
_cell.angle_beta   90.00
_cell.angle_gamma   90.00
#
_symmetry.space_group_name_H-M   'P 1'
#
loop_
_entity.id
_entity.type
_entity.pdbx_description
1 polymer ?
#
loop_
_entity_poly.entity_id
_entity_poly.type
_entity_poly.pdbx_seq_one_letter_code
_entity_poly.pdbx_strand_id
1 'polypeptide(L)'
;MEAYPVELKEVPRPLVAALGPKDLQARVLPVLRSINEEFVPQLQIKSLSFDHRFVFPIKKDKSTSLSPPPSKGIWKTDWLKKHHEVLPSVVLLLYAFEPRLATRDWAIQETVIRDEVEDLRRMLSGRDVKILLVLVQLLDDAATTASPSTSSSMVNVPSSDDRLQSLRKRAELDAKSVWLLKDIVSRTHPTLIKLEAAIRMNAIEYYKAQAKRVKKAKNPSKLMAARHSFKVAHYYEFRQHMSKMVLHYEAAYKSLLHMAVSSSSVEVQTQVRAVAEFVHFKLVYHALLTNRQLKTAVDQLHRHMASPVSQIPPNDDICMHWGYMSRQYHVFGQLMVEAQRRGGLPPPPTAAAANPIDSDLYKEVYLYFSVAAKYATRRRQAAAK
;
A
#
# COMPACT_ATOMS: atom_id res chain seq x y z
N MET A 1 6.61 13.97 -13.82
CA MET A 1 6.86 13.58 -12.40
C MET A 1 7.92 12.47 -12.32
N GLU A 2 8.83 12.37 -13.28
CA GLU A 2 9.72 11.21 -13.45
C GLU A 2 10.76 11.07 -12.33
N ALA A 3 11.13 12.20 -11.71
CA ALA A 3 12.09 12.24 -10.61
C ALA A 3 11.59 11.58 -9.30
N TYR A 4 10.32 11.19 -9.21
CA TYR A 4 9.75 10.56 -8.00
C TYR A 4 9.62 9.03 -8.16
N PRO A 5 9.91 8.26 -7.10
CA PRO A 5 9.58 6.85 -7.01
C PRO A 5 8.12 6.59 -7.37
N VAL A 6 7.85 5.45 -8.03
CA VAL A 6 6.50 5.06 -8.45
C VAL A 6 5.54 4.97 -7.27
N GLU A 7 6.04 4.51 -6.13
CA GLU A 7 5.29 4.31 -4.88
C GLU A 7 4.79 5.61 -4.27
N LEU A 8 5.40 6.76 -4.59
CA LEU A 8 4.90 8.06 -4.16
C LEU A 8 3.79 8.60 -5.06
N LYS A 9 3.85 8.28 -6.36
CA LYS A 9 2.96 8.78 -7.42
C LYS A 9 1.59 8.11 -7.46
N GLU A 10 1.39 7.12 -6.60
CA GLU A 10 0.16 6.33 -6.54
C GLU A 10 -0.38 6.24 -5.12
N VAL A 11 -1.66 5.92 -5.02
CA VAL A 11 -2.27 5.52 -3.76
C VAL A 11 -1.87 4.06 -3.50
N PRO A 12 -1.24 3.74 -2.35
CA PRO A 12 -0.78 2.40 -2.04
C PRO A 12 -1.96 1.43 -1.96
N ARG A 13 -1.79 0.28 -2.61
CA ARG A 13 -2.76 -0.82 -2.61
C ARG A 13 -2.26 -1.92 -1.69
N PRO A 14 -3.07 -2.41 -0.74
CA PRO A 14 -2.69 -3.55 0.07
C PRO A 14 -2.30 -4.76 -0.78
N LEU A 15 -1.07 -5.23 -0.62
CA LEU A 15 -0.56 -6.39 -1.35
C LEU A 15 -1.11 -7.68 -0.76
N VAL A 16 -1.66 -8.53 -1.62
CA VAL A 16 -2.15 -9.87 -1.30
C VAL A 16 -1.39 -10.86 -2.17
N ALA A 17 -0.74 -11.83 -1.52
CA ALA A 17 -0.01 -12.89 -2.21
C ALA A 17 -0.91 -14.12 -2.33
N ALA A 18 -1.22 -14.57 -3.54
CA ALA A 18 -1.92 -15.81 -3.79
C ALA A 18 -0.94 -16.91 -4.18
N LEU A 19 -0.92 -18.00 -3.41
CA LEU A 19 -0.08 -19.18 -3.58
C LEU A 19 -0.98 -20.38 -3.85
N GLY A 20 -0.55 -21.29 -4.71
CA GLY A 20 -1.33 -22.47 -5.06
C GLY A 20 -1.07 -22.96 -6.48
N PRO A 21 -1.68 -24.09 -6.87
CA PRO A 21 -1.71 -24.55 -8.25
C PRO A 21 -2.24 -23.46 -9.22
N LYS A 22 -1.63 -23.36 -10.42
CA LYS A 22 -1.93 -22.30 -11.39
C LYS A 22 -3.37 -22.36 -11.91
N ASP A 23 -3.89 -23.56 -12.08
CA ASP A 23 -5.26 -23.86 -12.48
C ASP A 23 -6.29 -23.33 -11.46
N LEU A 24 -6.06 -23.54 -10.16
CA LEU A 24 -6.91 -22.98 -9.11
C LEU A 24 -6.85 -21.45 -9.09
N GLN A 25 -5.64 -20.89 -9.21
CA GLN A 25 -5.46 -19.45 -9.27
C GLN A 25 -6.16 -18.84 -10.49
N ALA A 26 -6.10 -19.51 -11.66
CA ALA A 26 -6.78 -19.06 -12.88
C ALA A 26 -8.31 -19.05 -12.74
N ARG A 27 -8.89 -19.91 -11.90
CA ARG A 27 -10.34 -19.91 -11.61
C ARG A 27 -10.75 -18.86 -10.58
N VAL A 28 -10.01 -18.76 -9.48
CA VAL A 28 -10.40 -17.91 -8.33
C VAL A 28 -10.04 -16.44 -8.55
N LEU A 29 -8.82 -16.16 -9.03
CA LEU A 29 -8.28 -14.80 -9.01
C LEU A 29 -8.97 -13.81 -9.96
N PRO A 30 -9.40 -14.19 -11.18
CA PRO A 30 -10.14 -13.26 -12.05
C PRO A 30 -11.44 -12.79 -11.40
N VAL A 31 -12.19 -13.70 -10.77
CA VAL A 31 -13.44 -13.38 -10.08
C VAL A 31 -13.18 -12.49 -8.86
N LEU A 32 -12.20 -12.83 -8.02
CA LEU A 32 -11.82 -11.99 -6.88
C LEU A 32 -11.36 -10.60 -7.30
N ARG A 33 -10.62 -10.47 -8.41
CA ARG A 33 -10.20 -9.17 -8.95
C ARG A 33 -11.40 -8.35 -9.42
N SER A 34 -12.37 -8.98 -10.09
CA SER A 34 -13.61 -8.33 -10.51
C SER A 34 -14.43 -7.81 -9.33
N ILE A 35 -14.53 -8.57 -8.24
CA ILE A 35 -15.18 -8.11 -7.00
C ILE A 35 -14.40 -6.92 -6.40
N ASN A 36 -13.07 -7.04 -6.32
CA ASN A 36 -12.20 -6.02 -5.74
C ASN A 36 -12.27 -4.66 -6.47
N GLU A 37 -12.60 -4.63 -7.77
CA GLU A 37 -12.77 -3.39 -8.53
C GLU A 37 -13.88 -2.48 -7.97
N GLU A 38 -14.89 -3.05 -7.31
CA GLU A 38 -16.00 -2.31 -6.71
C GLU A 38 -15.63 -1.58 -5.41
N PHE A 39 -14.46 -1.88 -4.82
CA PHE A 39 -14.11 -1.42 -3.49
C PHE A 39 -12.84 -0.56 -3.45
N VAL A 40 -12.79 0.35 -2.49
CA VAL A 40 -11.66 1.26 -2.25
C VAL A 40 -11.17 1.08 -0.79
N PRO A 41 -9.85 0.94 -0.53
CA PRO A 41 -8.75 0.88 -1.49
C PRO A 41 -8.75 -0.44 -2.26
N GLN A 42 -8.48 -0.40 -3.56
CA GLN A 42 -8.30 -1.64 -4.32
C GLN A 42 -7.11 -2.43 -3.77
N LEU A 43 -7.27 -3.75 -3.65
CA LEU A 43 -6.21 -4.69 -3.29
C LEU A 43 -5.34 -4.99 -4.51
N GLN A 44 -4.05 -5.23 -4.29
CA GLN A 44 -3.13 -5.74 -5.31
C GLN A 44 -2.96 -7.25 -5.12
N ILE A 45 -3.68 -8.05 -5.90
CA ILE A 45 -3.66 -9.52 -5.78
C ILE A 45 -2.64 -10.10 -6.76
N LYS A 46 -1.47 -10.48 -6.22
CA LYS A 46 -0.36 -11.05 -6.98
C LYS A 46 -0.40 -12.57 -6.93
N SER A 47 -0.49 -13.19 -8.11
CA SER A 47 -0.33 -14.63 -8.29
C SER A 47 1.16 -14.98 -8.16
N LEU A 48 1.48 -15.93 -7.30
CA LEU A 48 2.82 -16.39 -7.01
C LEU A 48 2.87 -17.92 -7.11
N SER A 49 3.99 -18.48 -7.58
CA SER A 49 4.23 -19.92 -7.48
C SER A 49 4.59 -20.29 -6.05
N PHE A 50 4.52 -21.57 -5.73
CA PHE A 50 4.99 -22.10 -4.46
C PHE A 50 6.50 -21.86 -4.24
N ASP A 51 7.30 -21.80 -5.30
CA ASP A 51 8.74 -21.49 -5.20
C ASP A 51 8.99 -20.03 -4.78
N HIS A 52 8.05 -19.13 -5.06
CA HIS A 52 8.13 -17.71 -4.66
C HIS A 52 7.88 -17.48 -3.17
N ARG A 53 7.52 -18.52 -2.40
CA ARG A 53 7.33 -18.41 -0.95
C ARG A 53 8.59 -17.84 -0.28
N PHE A 54 9.77 -18.31 -0.66
CA PHE A 54 11.06 -17.94 -0.04
C PHE A 54 11.56 -16.51 -0.33
N VAL A 55 10.80 -15.69 -1.08
CA VAL A 55 11.21 -14.32 -1.43
C VAL A 55 10.68 -13.29 -0.42
N PHE A 56 9.81 -13.68 0.53
CA PHE A 56 9.32 -12.75 1.53
C PHE A 56 10.46 -12.27 2.45
N PRO A 57 10.67 -10.94 2.61
CA PRO A 57 11.79 -10.43 3.37
C PRO A 57 11.73 -10.93 4.82
N ILE A 58 12.72 -11.74 5.21
CA ILE A 58 12.86 -12.22 6.58
C ILE A 58 12.98 -11.02 7.51
N LYS A 59 12.31 -11.08 8.66
CA LYS A 59 12.48 -10.06 9.68
C LYS A 59 13.87 -10.23 10.28
N LYS A 60 14.78 -9.28 9.98
CA LYS A 60 16.05 -9.21 10.71
C LYS A 60 15.76 -9.12 12.20
N ASP A 61 16.41 -9.97 12.98
CA ASP A 61 16.31 -9.93 14.43
C ASP A 61 16.72 -8.56 14.95
N LYS A 62 16.09 -8.17 16.07
CA LYS A 62 16.58 -7.01 16.81
C LYS A 62 17.95 -7.40 17.33
N SER A 63 19.00 -6.90 16.66
CA SER A 63 20.35 -6.93 17.20
C SER A 63 20.31 -6.48 18.66
N THR A 64 20.82 -7.32 19.56
CA THR A 64 21.03 -7.07 20.99
C THR A 64 22.10 -6.00 21.24
N SER A 65 22.47 -5.21 20.23
CA SER A 65 23.36 -4.07 20.36
C SER A 65 22.67 -2.99 21.20
N LEU A 66 23.32 -2.63 22.31
CA LEU A 66 22.91 -1.53 23.19
C LEU A 66 23.00 -0.15 22.50
N SER A 67 23.61 -0.08 21.31
CA SER A 67 23.65 1.13 20.49
C SER A 67 22.82 0.93 19.21
N PRO A 68 21.93 1.87 18.85
CA PRO A 68 21.33 1.89 17.52
C PRO A 68 22.47 2.00 16.50
N PRO A 69 22.50 1.15 15.45
CA PRO A 69 23.47 1.34 14.38
C PRO A 69 23.31 2.77 13.82
N PRO A 70 24.40 3.48 13.50
CA PRO A 70 24.32 4.83 12.96
C PRO A 70 23.36 4.82 11.78
N SER A 71 22.29 5.61 11.86
CA SER A 71 21.29 5.61 10.82
C SER A 71 21.95 6.10 9.53
N LYS A 72 22.07 5.24 8.51
CA LYS A 72 22.55 5.55 7.16
C LYS A 72 21.58 6.48 6.39
N GLY A 73 21.26 7.63 6.98
CA GLY A 73 20.36 8.66 6.45
C GLY A 73 18.93 8.63 6.99
N ILE A 74 18.12 9.63 6.62
CA ILE A 74 16.75 9.85 7.14
C ILE A 74 15.79 8.76 6.69
N TRP A 75 15.85 8.25 5.45
CA TRP A 75 14.96 7.22 4.92
C TRP A 75 15.73 6.03 4.36
N LYS A 76 15.13 4.83 4.47
CA LYS A 76 15.60 3.66 3.73
C LYS A 76 14.93 3.66 2.36
N THR A 77 15.72 3.65 1.30
CA THR A 77 15.27 3.78 -0.10
C THR A 77 14.33 2.64 -0.52
N ASP A 78 14.52 1.44 0.03
CA ASP A 78 13.73 0.25 -0.27
C ASP A 78 12.42 0.14 0.54
N TRP A 79 12.17 1.04 1.51
CA TRP A 79 11.06 0.85 2.45
C TRP A 79 9.69 0.95 1.77
N LEU A 80 9.51 1.89 0.85
CA LEU A 80 8.26 2.03 0.09
C LEU A 80 8.04 0.80 -0.79
N LYS A 81 9.01 0.50 -1.66
CA LYS A 81 8.99 -0.69 -2.52
C LYS A 81 8.66 -1.97 -1.75
N LYS A 82 9.31 -2.16 -0.60
CA LYS A 82 9.07 -3.31 0.27
C LYS A 82 7.59 -3.46 0.65
N HIS A 83 6.92 -2.37 1.01
CA HIS A 83 5.53 -2.42 1.48
C HIS A 83 4.49 -2.34 0.36
N HIS A 84 4.88 -1.87 -0.83
CA HIS A 84 4.02 -1.85 -2.02
C HIS A 84 4.08 -3.17 -2.79
N GLU A 85 5.26 -3.75 -2.98
CA GLU A 85 5.45 -4.81 -3.99
C GLU A 85 5.95 -6.15 -3.45
N VAL A 86 6.56 -6.16 -2.26
CA VAL A 86 7.33 -7.32 -1.79
C VAL A 86 6.69 -8.01 -0.60
N LEU A 87 6.32 -7.26 0.45
CA LEU A 87 5.78 -7.82 1.69
C LEU A 87 4.25 -7.81 1.65
N PRO A 88 3.59 -8.98 1.53
CA PRO A 88 2.13 -9.02 1.53
C PRO A 88 1.56 -8.67 2.90
N SER A 89 0.35 -8.12 2.88
CA SER A 89 -0.50 -7.90 4.05
C SER A 89 -1.33 -9.15 4.39
N VAL A 90 -1.66 -9.96 3.37
CA VAL A 90 -2.40 -11.22 3.47
C VAL A 90 -1.82 -12.22 2.47
N VAL A 91 -1.76 -13.49 2.87
CA VAL A 91 -1.45 -14.63 2.00
C VAL A 91 -2.71 -15.47 1.80
N LEU A 92 -3.06 -15.76 0.54
CA LEU A 92 -4.07 -16.75 0.18
C LEU A 92 -3.35 -18.04 -0.20
N LEU A 93 -3.68 -19.13 0.47
CA LEU A 93 -3.14 -20.45 0.19
C LEU A 93 -4.24 -21.30 -0.45
N LEU A 94 -4.13 -21.58 -1.75
CA LEU A 94 -5.15 -22.27 -2.53
C LEU A 94 -4.82 -23.76 -2.66
N TYR A 95 -5.80 -24.61 -2.35
CA TYR A 95 -5.74 -26.06 -2.54
C TYR A 95 -7.04 -26.59 -3.14
N ALA A 96 -6.96 -27.65 -3.92
CA ALA A 96 -8.14 -28.34 -4.42
C ALA A 96 -8.81 -29.08 -3.27
N PHE A 97 -10.14 -29.15 -3.30
CA PHE A 97 -10.93 -29.92 -2.34
C PHE A 97 -11.79 -30.92 -3.06
N GLU A 98 -11.57 -32.19 -2.74
CA GLU A 98 -12.34 -33.30 -3.28
C GLU A 98 -13.17 -33.93 -2.15
N PRO A 99 -14.51 -33.74 -2.16
CA PRO A 99 -15.38 -34.27 -1.10
C PRO A 99 -15.27 -35.78 -0.94
N ARG A 100 -15.03 -36.50 -2.04
CA ARG A 100 -14.99 -37.96 -2.13
C ARG A 100 -13.59 -38.56 -1.97
N LEU A 101 -12.56 -37.73 -1.73
CA LEU A 101 -11.20 -38.23 -1.54
C LEU A 101 -11.17 -39.24 -0.39
N ALA A 102 -10.51 -40.39 -0.57
CA ALA A 102 -10.47 -41.42 0.47
C ALA A 102 -9.85 -40.88 1.76
N THR A 103 -10.28 -41.41 2.93
CA THR A 103 -9.83 -40.90 4.24
C THR A 103 -8.31 -40.87 4.40
N ARG A 104 -7.61 -41.89 3.88
CA ARG A 104 -6.14 -41.95 3.90
C ARG A 104 -5.53 -40.83 3.06
N ASP A 105 -6.03 -40.63 1.85
CA ASP A 105 -5.47 -39.65 0.92
C ASP A 105 -5.79 -38.21 1.38
N TRP A 106 -6.97 -38.01 1.99
CA TRP A 106 -7.29 -36.76 2.69
C TRP A 106 -6.33 -36.49 3.85
N ALA A 107 -6.00 -37.51 4.66
CA ALA A 107 -5.05 -37.35 5.76
C ALA A 107 -3.64 -36.95 5.28
N ILE A 108 -3.21 -37.46 4.12
CA ILE A 108 -1.96 -37.04 3.45
C ILE A 108 -2.08 -35.57 3.03
N GLN A 109 -3.15 -35.20 2.33
CA GLN A 109 -3.37 -33.81 1.88
C GLN A 109 -3.44 -32.84 3.07
N GLU A 110 -4.10 -33.20 4.16
CA GLU A 110 -4.19 -32.42 5.39
C GLU A 110 -2.81 -32.19 6.01
N THR A 111 -1.96 -33.21 6.01
CA THR A 111 -0.58 -33.13 6.49
C THR A 111 0.24 -32.15 5.65
N VAL A 112 0.15 -32.25 4.31
CA VAL A 112 0.83 -31.32 3.39
C VAL A 112 0.36 -29.88 3.62
N ILE A 113 -0.94 -29.65 3.73
CA ILE A 113 -1.48 -28.29 3.96
C ILE A 113 -1.02 -27.74 5.30
N ARG A 114 -1.01 -28.57 6.37
CA ARG A 114 -0.51 -28.18 7.69
C ARG A 114 0.94 -27.73 7.62
N ASP A 115 1.81 -28.55 7.03
CA ASP A 115 3.25 -28.26 6.95
C ASP A 115 3.50 -26.96 6.18
N GLU A 116 2.74 -26.74 5.12
CA GLU A 116 2.80 -25.51 4.33
C GLU A 116 2.32 -24.26 5.07
N VAL A 117 1.28 -24.38 5.89
CA VAL A 117 0.83 -23.31 6.79
C VAL A 117 1.90 -23.01 7.84
N GLU A 118 2.56 -24.04 8.36
CA GLU A 118 3.63 -23.89 9.36
C GLU A 118 4.86 -23.19 8.77
N ASP A 119 5.30 -23.59 7.58
CA ASP A 119 6.43 -22.97 6.88
C ASP A 119 6.17 -21.49 6.57
N LEU A 120 4.98 -21.17 6.07
CA LEU A 120 4.56 -19.78 5.87
C LEU A 120 4.55 -19.00 7.18
N ARG A 121 4.08 -19.60 8.29
CA ARG A 121 4.07 -18.97 9.61
C ARG A 121 5.48 -18.68 10.11
N ARG A 122 6.42 -19.63 9.95
CA ARG A 122 7.84 -19.47 10.31
C ARG A 122 8.47 -18.32 9.52
N MET A 123 8.23 -18.29 8.21
CA MET A 123 8.79 -17.29 7.31
C MET A 123 8.23 -15.87 7.53
N LEU A 124 6.92 -15.78 7.83
CA LEU A 124 6.22 -14.52 8.09
C LEU A 124 6.28 -14.10 9.57
N SER A 125 7.07 -14.80 10.38
CA SER A 125 7.15 -14.59 11.81
C SER A 125 7.46 -13.13 12.16
N GLY A 126 6.69 -12.60 13.11
CA GLY A 126 6.81 -11.23 13.60
C GLY A 126 6.43 -10.12 12.61
N ARG A 127 5.77 -10.47 11.49
CA ARG A 127 5.22 -9.52 10.50
C ARG A 127 3.72 -9.24 10.68
N ASP A 128 2.98 -10.09 11.39
CA ASP A 128 1.51 -10.08 11.52
C ASP A 128 0.76 -10.30 10.20
N VAL A 129 1.36 -10.99 9.24
CA VAL A 129 0.69 -11.34 7.97
C VAL A 129 -0.30 -12.46 8.24
N LYS A 130 -1.54 -12.29 7.77
CA LYS A 130 -2.58 -13.30 7.91
C LYS A 130 -2.48 -14.32 6.76
N ILE A 131 -2.63 -15.60 7.08
CA ILE A 131 -2.78 -16.68 6.10
C ILE A 131 -4.26 -17.07 6.03
N LEU A 132 -4.84 -17.05 4.83
CA LEU A 132 -6.18 -17.54 4.55
C LEU A 132 -6.06 -18.76 3.64
N LEU A 133 -6.44 -19.92 4.16
CA LEU A 133 -6.54 -21.16 3.42
C LEU A 133 -7.85 -21.18 2.63
N VAL A 134 -7.75 -21.35 1.32
CA VAL A 134 -8.87 -21.36 0.38
C VAL A 134 -8.91 -22.71 -0.31
N LEU A 135 -9.86 -23.55 0.11
CA LEU A 135 -10.17 -24.83 -0.48
C LEU A 135 -11.14 -24.63 -1.64
N VAL A 136 -10.79 -25.13 -2.82
CA VAL A 136 -11.57 -24.98 -4.05
C VAL A 136 -12.12 -26.32 -4.47
N GLN A 137 -13.44 -26.48 -4.40
CA GLN A 137 -14.12 -27.68 -4.87
C GLN A 137 -14.27 -27.60 -6.40
N LEU A 138 -13.63 -28.54 -7.10
CA LEU A 138 -13.62 -28.58 -8.57
C LEU A 138 -14.69 -29.48 -9.17
N LEU A 139 -15.23 -30.41 -8.38
CA LEU A 139 -16.24 -31.38 -8.80
C LEU A 139 -17.51 -31.18 -7.98
N ASP A 140 -18.66 -31.18 -8.64
CA ASP A 140 -19.95 -31.10 -7.97
C ASP A 140 -20.18 -32.31 -7.09
N ASP A 141 -20.68 -32.04 -5.88
CA ASP A 141 -21.11 -33.09 -4.97
C ASP A 141 -22.48 -33.57 -5.44
N ALA A 142 -22.52 -34.47 -6.43
CA ALA A 142 -23.75 -34.98 -7.05
C ALA A 142 -24.69 -35.75 -6.08
N ALA A 143 -24.48 -35.65 -4.77
CA ALA A 143 -25.24 -36.33 -3.72
C ALA A 143 -26.18 -35.41 -2.92
N THR A 144 -26.14 -34.08 -3.06
CA THR A 144 -26.99 -33.18 -2.24
C THR A 144 -28.35 -32.82 -2.88
N THR A 145 -28.68 -33.35 -4.05
CA THR A 145 -30.00 -33.19 -4.68
C THR A 145 -30.87 -34.46 -4.65
N ALA A 146 -30.43 -35.53 -3.97
CA ALA A 146 -31.24 -36.75 -3.81
C ALA A 146 -31.89 -36.79 -2.43
N SER A 147 -33.23 -36.75 -2.44
CA SER A 147 -34.15 -37.00 -1.32
C SER A 147 -33.71 -38.17 -0.43
N PRO A 148 -33.96 -38.15 0.90
CA PRO A 148 -33.53 -39.20 1.81
C PRO A 148 -34.38 -40.45 1.61
N SER A 149 -33.91 -41.39 0.81
CA SER A 149 -34.43 -42.75 0.86
C SER A 149 -33.40 -43.75 0.35
N THR A 150 -33.40 -44.90 1.02
CA THR A 150 -32.74 -46.17 0.70
C THR A 150 -31.24 -46.30 0.96
N SER A 151 -30.98 -46.72 2.19
CA SER A 151 -29.94 -47.66 2.63
C SER A 151 -29.30 -48.53 1.54
N SER A 152 -28.00 -48.32 1.31
CA SER A 152 -27.05 -49.40 1.03
C SER A 152 -25.63 -48.94 1.42
N SER A 153 -25.01 -49.70 2.32
CA SER A 153 -23.58 -49.64 2.73
C SER A 153 -22.87 -48.29 2.56
N MET A 154 -23.23 -47.28 3.34
CA MET A 154 -22.44 -46.05 3.41
C MET A 154 -21.14 -46.34 4.16
N VAL A 155 -20.04 -46.48 3.41
CA VAL A 155 -18.72 -46.14 3.94
C VAL A 155 -18.88 -44.78 4.62
N ASN A 156 -18.55 -44.69 5.90
CA ASN A 156 -18.72 -43.48 6.69
C ASN A 156 -17.69 -42.43 6.22
N VAL A 157 -17.94 -41.83 5.06
CA VAL A 157 -17.11 -40.79 4.48
C VAL A 157 -17.36 -39.53 5.29
N PRO A 158 -16.34 -38.98 5.97
CA PRO A 158 -16.52 -37.78 6.78
C PRO A 158 -17.09 -36.64 5.96
N SER A 159 -18.02 -35.88 6.54
CA SER A 159 -18.63 -34.74 5.85
C SER A 159 -17.57 -33.69 5.50
N SER A 160 -17.88 -32.81 4.55
CA SER A 160 -16.98 -31.69 4.23
C SER A 160 -16.68 -30.84 5.46
N ASP A 161 -17.66 -30.64 6.34
CA ASP A 161 -17.50 -29.85 7.56
C ASP A 161 -16.57 -30.52 8.57
N ASP A 162 -16.65 -31.86 8.73
CA ASP A 162 -15.74 -32.63 9.58
C ASP A 162 -14.29 -32.52 9.09
N ARG A 163 -14.09 -32.63 7.78
CA ARG A 163 -12.78 -32.47 7.14
C ARG A 163 -12.21 -31.07 7.36
N LEU A 164 -13.03 -30.03 7.17
CA LEU A 164 -12.63 -28.65 7.44
C LEU A 164 -12.30 -28.41 8.92
N GLN A 165 -13.06 -29.01 9.84
CA GLN A 165 -12.83 -28.90 11.28
C GLN A 165 -11.52 -29.59 11.69
N SER A 166 -11.25 -30.80 11.19
CA SER A 166 -9.98 -31.49 11.42
C SER A 166 -8.80 -30.67 10.92
N LEU A 167 -8.89 -30.17 9.68
CA LEU A 167 -7.82 -29.39 9.05
C LEU A 167 -7.54 -28.09 9.82
N ARG A 168 -8.59 -27.38 10.25
CA ARG A 168 -8.45 -26.18 11.10
C ARG A 168 -7.69 -26.49 12.38
N LYS A 169 -8.05 -27.59 13.05
CA LYS A 169 -7.41 -28.02 14.30
C LYS A 169 -5.94 -28.40 14.08
N ARG A 170 -5.64 -29.18 13.04
CA ARG A 170 -4.27 -29.64 12.76
C ARG A 170 -3.35 -28.52 12.27
N ALA A 171 -3.86 -27.59 11.47
CA ALA A 171 -3.08 -26.46 10.95
C ALA A 171 -3.07 -25.23 11.90
N GLU A 172 -3.69 -25.34 13.07
CA GLU A 172 -3.83 -24.24 14.05
C GLU A 172 -4.37 -22.94 13.41
N LEU A 173 -5.35 -23.09 12.54
CA LEU A 173 -6.03 -21.99 11.86
C LEU A 173 -7.36 -21.71 12.55
N ASP A 174 -7.66 -20.43 12.80
CA ASP A 174 -8.98 -20.05 13.29
C ASP A 174 -10.05 -20.23 12.20
N ALA A 175 -11.31 -20.32 12.62
CA ALA A 175 -12.43 -20.59 11.72
C ALA A 175 -12.57 -19.57 10.57
N LYS A 176 -12.15 -18.31 10.77
CA LYS A 176 -12.23 -17.25 9.75
C LYS A 176 -11.08 -17.30 8.74
N SER A 177 -10.11 -18.20 8.96
CA SER A 177 -8.94 -18.38 8.09
C SER A 177 -9.07 -19.55 7.12
N VAL A 178 -10.14 -20.35 7.19
CA VAL A 178 -10.35 -21.50 6.29
C VAL A 178 -11.68 -21.35 5.55
N TRP A 179 -11.58 -21.29 4.23
CA TRP A 179 -12.67 -21.02 3.31
C TRP A 179 -12.85 -22.20 2.35
N LEU A 180 -14.09 -22.62 2.14
CA LEU A 180 -14.45 -23.58 1.10
C LEU A 180 -15.24 -22.85 0.02
N LEU A 181 -14.71 -22.85 -1.20
CA LEU A 181 -15.35 -22.31 -2.39
C LEU A 181 -15.94 -23.47 -3.17
N LYS A 182 -17.26 -23.47 -3.30
CA LYS A 182 -18.02 -24.36 -4.17
C LYS A 182 -18.48 -23.55 -5.38
N ASP A 183 -18.56 -24.20 -6.54
CA ASP A 183 -19.18 -23.65 -7.75
C ASP A 183 -18.76 -22.20 -8.07
N ILE A 184 -17.49 -22.01 -8.45
CA ILE A 184 -16.90 -20.69 -8.74
C ILE A 184 -17.37 -20.23 -10.12
N VAL A 185 -18.56 -19.64 -10.18
CA VAL A 185 -19.18 -19.27 -11.47
C VAL A 185 -19.12 -17.77 -11.76
N SER A 186 -19.25 -16.90 -10.75
CA SER A 186 -19.49 -15.46 -10.99
C SER A 186 -19.02 -14.54 -9.86
N ARG A 187 -18.80 -13.25 -10.20
CA ARG A 187 -18.51 -12.16 -9.25
C ARG A 187 -19.62 -11.96 -8.21
N THR A 188 -20.84 -12.39 -8.51
CA THR A 188 -21.99 -12.32 -7.60
C THR A 188 -22.03 -13.47 -6.59
N HIS A 189 -21.07 -14.40 -6.64
CA HIS A 189 -21.05 -15.56 -5.76
C HIS A 189 -20.88 -15.14 -4.28
N PRO A 190 -21.84 -15.43 -3.38
CA PRO A 190 -21.85 -14.87 -2.02
C PRO A 190 -20.61 -15.21 -1.19
N THR A 191 -20.07 -16.42 -1.32
CA THR A 191 -18.87 -16.84 -0.58
C THR A 191 -17.61 -16.13 -1.07
N LEU A 192 -17.52 -15.81 -2.37
CA LEU A 192 -16.38 -15.06 -2.91
C LEU A 192 -16.41 -13.61 -2.44
N ILE A 193 -17.60 -12.99 -2.40
CA ILE A 193 -17.79 -11.65 -1.83
C ILE A 193 -17.39 -11.63 -0.35
N LYS A 194 -17.81 -12.64 0.44
CA LYS A 194 -17.40 -12.76 1.84
C LYS A 194 -15.90 -12.99 2.01
N LEU A 195 -15.29 -13.81 1.15
CA LEU A 195 -13.85 -14.04 1.14
C LEU A 195 -13.10 -12.73 0.82
N GLU A 196 -13.51 -12.00 -0.21
CA GLU A 196 -12.94 -10.70 -0.57
C GLU A 196 -12.99 -9.73 0.63
N ALA A 197 -14.16 -9.60 1.25
CA ALA A 197 -14.33 -8.74 2.42
C ALA A 197 -13.41 -9.16 3.58
N ALA A 198 -13.21 -10.47 3.79
CA ALA A 198 -12.29 -10.99 4.79
C ALA A 198 -10.82 -10.68 4.44
N ILE A 199 -10.42 -10.81 3.17
CA ILE A 199 -9.07 -10.44 2.71
C ILE A 199 -8.83 -8.95 3.02
N ARG A 200 -9.76 -8.09 2.62
CA ARG A 200 -9.71 -6.64 2.83
C ARG A 200 -9.62 -6.27 4.30
N MET A 201 -10.44 -6.87 5.15
CA MET A 201 -10.42 -6.63 6.59
C MET A 201 -9.07 -7.00 7.21
N ASN A 202 -8.52 -8.17 6.87
CA ASN A 202 -7.22 -8.61 7.37
C ASN A 202 -6.08 -7.70 6.87
N ALA A 203 -6.16 -7.25 5.61
CA ALA A 203 -5.20 -6.31 5.06
C ALA A 203 -5.20 -4.95 5.80
N ILE A 204 -6.39 -4.42 6.11
CA ILE A 204 -6.53 -3.18 6.90
C ILE A 204 -5.96 -3.36 8.32
N GLU A 205 -6.25 -4.49 8.98
CA GLU A 205 -5.74 -4.75 10.32
C GLU A 205 -4.21 -4.93 10.32
N TYR A 206 -3.64 -5.53 9.28
CA TYR A 206 -2.19 -5.60 9.09
C TYR A 206 -1.55 -4.20 9.14
N TYR A 207 -2.02 -3.25 8.32
CA TYR A 207 -1.42 -1.90 8.31
C TYR A 207 -1.72 -1.10 9.58
N LYS A 208 -2.85 -1.38 10.25
CA LYS A 208 -3.16 -0.84 11.58
C LYS A 208 -2.16 -1.35 12.63
N ALA A 209 -1.82 -2.63 12.61
CA ALA A 209 -0.81 -3.22 13.48
C ALA A 209 0.59 -2.64 13.20
N GLN A 210 0.97 -2.47 11.92
CA GLN A 210 2.23 -1.83 11.55
C GLN A 210 2.33 -0.39 12.05
N ALA A 211 1.26 0.41 11.90
CA ALA A 211 1.22 1.78 12.42
C ALA A 211 1.36 1.82 13.94
N LYS A 212 0.65 0.95 14.67
CA LYS A 212 0.78 0.83 16.14
C LYS A 212 2.21 0.47 16.54
N ARG A 213 2.85 -0.48 15.84
CA ARG A 213 4.22 -0.91 16.11
C ARG A 213 5.22 0.24 16.00
N VAL A 214 5.10 1.08 14.97
CA VAL A 214 5.97 2.26 14.80
C VAL A 214 5.75 3.27 15.92
N LYS A 215 4.50 3.47 16.36
CA LYS A 215 4.15 4.39 17.45
C LYS A 215 4.64 3.95 18.84
N LYS A 216 4.88 2.66 19.06
CA LYS A 216 5.34 2.13 20.37
C LYS A 216 6.78 2.51 20.73
N ALA A 217 7.56 3.09 19.81
CA ALA A 217 8.91 3.52 20.10
C ALA A 217 8.90 4.71 21.08
N LYS A 218 9.49 4.53 22.26
CA LYS A 218 9.61 5.58 23.28
C LYS A 218 10.75 6.55 22.92
N ASN A 219 10.53 7.84 23.14
CA ASN A 219 11.50 8.94 22.99
C ASN A 219 12.36 8.86 21.72
N PRO A 220 11.76 8.83 20.51
CA PRO A 220 12.53 8.84 19.27
C PRO A 220 13.30 10.16 19.15
N SER A 221 14.54 10.10 18.63
CA SER A 221 15.25 11.30 18.19
C SER A 221 14.43 12.08 17.15
N LYS A 222 14.71 13.38 16.94
CA LYS A 222 13.96 14.22 15.99
C LYS A 222 13.86 13.60 14.58
N LEU A 223 14.97 13.04 14.09
CA LEU A 223 15.05 12.34 12.81
C LEU A 223 14.16 11.08 12.80
N MET A 224 14.19 10.31 13.89
CA MET A 224 13.35 9.12 14.05
C MET A 224 11.87 9.49 14.15
N ALA A 225 11.52 10.59 14.80
CA ALA A 225 10.15 11.09 14.90
C ALA A 225 9.60 11.49 13.52
N ALA A 226 10.37 12.22 12.71
CA ALA A 226 9.99 12.56 11.34
C ALA A 226 9.75 11.30 10.49
N ARG A 227 10.68 10.32 10.58
CA ARG A 227 10.55 9.02 9.92
C ARG A 227 9.32 8.25 10.38
N HIS A 228 9.06 8.20 11.69
CA HIS A 228 7.92 7.48 12.25
C HIS A 228 6.60 8.10 11.80
N SER A 229 6.48 9.42 11.83
CA SER A 229 5.31 10.16 11.34
C SER A 229 5.04 9.86 9.88
N PHE A 230 6.06 9.87 9.01
CA PHE A 230 5.90 9.49 7.60
C PHE A 230 5.38 8.06 7.44
N LYS A 231 6.02 7.08 8.09
CA LYS A 231 5.61 5.67 7.99
C LYS A 231 4.17 5.46 8.47
N VAL A 232 3.80 6.09 9.58
CA VAL A 232 2.45 6.04 10.12
C VAL A 232 1.45 6.66 9.15
N ALA A 233 1.76 7.81 8.55
CA ALA A 233 0.92 8.45 7.54
C ALA A 233 0.71 7.53 6.34
N HIS A 234 1.78 6.93 5.84
CA HIS A 234 1.72 6.01 4.71
C HIS A 234 0.93 4.74 5.03
N TYR A 235 1.00 4.20 6.25
CA TYR A 235 0.11 3.11 6.68
C TYR A 235 -1.36 3.52 6.82
N TYR A 236 -1.66 4.78 7.14
CA TYR A 236 -3.03 5.28 7.07
C TYR A 236 -3.50 5.46 5.62
N GLU A 237 -2.58 5.74 4.71
CA GLU A 237 -2.83 5.81 3.28
C GLU A 237 -3.27 4.46 2.71
N PHE A 238 -2.57 3.36 3.04
CA PHE A 238 -3.00 1.98 2.70
C PHE A 238 -4.41 1.64 3.19
N ARG A 239 -4.91 2.35 4.20
CA ARG A 239 -6.22 2.12 4.83
C ARG A 239 -7.26 3.16 4.45
N GLN A 240 -6.92 4.11 3.58
CA GLN A 240 -7.78 5.22 3.20
C GLN A 240 -8.30 6.09 4.36
N HIS A 241 -7.56 6.16 5.48
CA HIS A 241 -7.93 7.04 6.60
C HIS A 241 -7.37 8.45 6.39
N MET A 242 -8.03 9.23 5.53
CA MET A 242 -7.54 10.52 5.03
C MET A 242 -7.15 11.51 6.13
N SER A 243 -8.01 11.76 7.12
CA SER A 243 -7.74 12.74 8.18
C SER A 243 -6.49 12.38 8.99
N LYS A 244 -6.30 11.09 9.31
CA LYS A 244 -5.12 10.62 10.06
C LYS A 244 -3.87 10.57 9.19
N MET A 245 -4.02 10.26 7.90
CA MET A 245 -2.93 10.31 6.93
C MET A 245 -2.36 11.73 6.83
N VAL A 246 -3.21 12.73 6.60
CA VAL A 246 -2.80 14.14 6.47
C VAL A 246 -2.15 14.61 7.78
N LEU A 247 -2.78 14.37 8.93
CA LEU A 247 -2.24 14.73 10.24
C LEU A 247 -0.80 14.24 10.44
N HIS A 248 -0.52 12.98 10.07
CA HIS A 248 0.80 12.41 10.27
C HIS A 248 1.81 12.83 9.20
N TYR A 249 1.40 13.09 7.95
CA TYR A 249 2.31 13.69 6.95
C TYR A 249 2.66 15.13 7.34
N GLU A 250 1.71 15.92 7.81
CA GLU A 250 1.98 17.27 8.32
C GLU A 250 2.92 17.26 9.52
N ALA A 251 2.73 16.32 10.46
CA ALA A 251 3.64 16.15 11.59
C ALA A 251 5.06 15.78 11.14
N ALA A 252 5.20 14.92 10.13
CA ALA A 252 6.50 14.61 9.53
C ALA A 252 7.13 15.85 8.88
N TYR A 253 6.34 16.58 8.10
CA TYR A 253 6.77 17.79 7.40
C TYR A 253 7.25 18.88 8.37
N LYS A 254 6.47 19.20 9.41
CA LYS A 254 6.85 20.15 10.47
C LYS A 254 8.16 19.75 11.15
N SER A 255 8.34 18.46 11.45
CA SER A 255 9.57 17.95 12.05
C SER A 255 10.79 18.14 11.13
N LEU A 256 10.61 17.95 9.82
CA LEU A 256 11.66 18.16 8.81
C LEU A 256 12.04 19.63 8.68
N LEU A 257 11.06 20.53 8.65
CA LEU A 257 11.33 21.97 8.60
C LEU A 257 12.13 22.45 9.81
N HIS A 258 11.79 21.99 11.02
CA HIS A 258 12.57 22.31 12.21
C HIS A 258 14.01 21.78 12.09
N MET A 259 14.21 20.58 11.56
CA MET A 259 15.55 20.02 11.38
C MET A 259 16.39 20.81 10.37
N ALA A 260 15.76 21.32 9.31
CA ALA A 260 16.42 22.12 8.28
C ALA A 260 17.07 23.39 8.84
N VAL A 261 16.43 24.02 9.84
CA VAL A 261 16.96 25.22 10.49
C VAL A 261 18.05 24.88 11.51
N SER A 262 17.92 23.75 12.21
CA SER A 262 18.81 23.40 13.33
C SER A 262 20.10 22.66 12.95
N SER A 263 20.23 22.18 11.70
CA SER A 263 21.38 21.36 11.30
C SER A 263 22.40 22.16 10.51
N SER A 264 23.67 22.14 10.93
CA SER A 264 24.80 22.72 10.19
C SER A 264 25.42 21.77 9.16
N SER A 265 25.04 20.49 9.17
CA SER A 265 25.59 19.49 8.25
C SER A 265 24.88 19.54 6.90
N VAL A 266 25.65 19.82 5.84
CA VAL A 266 25.19 19.80 4.44
C VAL A 266 24.52 18.48 4.08
N GLU A 267 25.09 17.34 4.50
CA GLU A 267 24.54 16.01 4.21
C GLU A 267 23.15 15.85 4.81
N VAL A 268 22.98 16.28 6.06
CA VAL A 268 21.70 16.22 6.76
C VAL A 268 20.71 17.18 6.10
N GLN A 269 21.11 18.41 5.77
CA GLN A 269 20.25 19.38 5.06
C GLN A 269 19.79 18.83 3.70
N THR A 270 20.68 18.20 2.93
CA THR A 270 20.36 17.59 1.64
C THR A 270 19.33 16.47 1.80
N GLN A 271 19.52 15.60 2.80
CA GLN A 271 18.55 14.54 3.10
C GLN A 271 17.22 15.09 3.60
N VAL A 272 17.23 16.09 4.50
CA VAL A 272 16.01 16.74 5.00
C VAL A 272 15.23 17.35 3.85
N ARG A 273 15.91 18.05 2.93
CA ARG A 273 15.30 18.64 1.73
C ARG A 273 14.63 17.60 0.85
N ALA A 274 15.35 16.53 0.49
CA ALA A 274 14.81 15.45 -0.34
C ALA A 274 13.59 14.78 0.31
N VAL A 275 13.67 14.53 1.62
CA VAL A 275 12.58 13.91 2.37
C VAL A 275 11.38 14.87 2.53
N ALA A 276 11.62 16.15 2.78
CA ALA A 276 10.57 17.17 2.85
C ALA A 276 9.85 17.33 1.50
N GLU A 277 10.57 17.27 0.38
CA GLU A 277 10.00 17.25 -0.97
C GLU A 277 9.06 16.05 -1.17
N PHE A 278 9.45 14.86 -0.72
CA PHE A 278 8.58 13.68 -0.80
C PHE A 278 7.32 13.79 0.06
N VAL A 279 7.42 14.32 1.29
CA VAL A 279 6.25 14.55 2.14
C VAL A 279 5.35 15.64 1.55
N HIS A 280 5.94 16.72 1.05
CA HIS A 280 5.23 17.79 0.35
C HIS A 280 4.46 17.24 -0.86
N PHE A 281 5.12 16.42 -1.69
CA PHE A 281 4.50 15.77 -2.82
C PHE A 281 3.27 14.97 -2.41
N LYS A 282 3.34 14.13 -1.36
CA LYS A 282 2.17 13.36 -0.89
C LYS A 282 1.03 14.25 -0.38
N LEU A 283 1.34 15.35 0.32
CA LEU A 283 0.33 16.30 0.78
C LEU A 283 -0.41 16.95 -0.40
N VAL A 284 0.33 17.43 -1.40
CA VAL A 284 -0.25 18.02 -2.62
C VAL A 284 -1.02 16.98 -3.43
N TYR A 285 -0.42 15.79 -3.63
CA TYR A 285 -1.03 14.67 -4.34
C TYR A 285 -2.41 14.35 -3.77
N HIS A 286 -2.52 14.17 -2.44
CA HIS A 286 -3.82 13.87 -1.82
C HIS A 286 -4.77 15.05 -1.80
N ALA A 287 -4.28 16.27 -1.59
CA ALA A 287 -5.11 17.46 -1.67
C ALA A 287 -5.77 17.57 -3.05
N LEU A 288 -5.02 17.38 -4.14
CA LEU A 288 -5.54 17.47 -5.50
C LEU A 288 -6.33 16.23 -5.95
N LEU A 289 -5.72 15.05 -5.87
CA LEU A 289 -6.21 13.85 -6.56
C LEU A 289 -7.16 12.99 -5.72
N THR A 290 -7.14 13.15 -4.40
CA THR A 290 -8.03 12.40 -3.49
C THR A 290 -9.13 13.31 -2.92
N ASN A 291 -8.74 14.44 -2.33
CA ASN A 291 -9.66 15.31 -1.60
C ASN A 291 -10.29 16.40 -2.49
N ARG A 292 -9.77 16.64 -3.70
CA ARG A 292 -10.22 17.69 -4.62
C ARG A 292 -10.21 19.09 -4.00
N GLN A 293 -9.23 19.34 -3.13
CA GLN A 293 -9.02 20.59 -2.41
C GLN A 293 -7.86 21.38 -3.04
N LEU A 294 -8.14 22.05 -4.16
CA LEU A 294 -7.14 22.85 -4.87
C LEU A 294 -6.49 23.92 -3.98
N LYS A 295 -7.30 24.68 -3.23
CA LYS A 295 -6.80 25.73 -2.35
C LYS A 295 -5.79 25.19 -1.32
N THR A 296 -6.11 24.06 -0.67
CA THR A 296 -5.19 23.39 0.26
C THR A 296 -3.87 22.99 -0.41
N ALA A 297 -3.93 22.50 -1.66
CA ALA A 297 -2.74 22.14 -2.42
C ALA A 297 -1.87 23.36 -2.74
N VAL A 298 -2.48 24.47 -3.19
CA VAL A 298 -1.79 25.74 -3.47
C VAL A 298 -1.18 26.34 -2.20
N ASP A 299 -1.94 26.35 -1.10
CA ASP A 299 -1.44 26.81 0.20
C ASP A 299 -0.25 25.97 0.67
N GLN A 300 -0.28 24.65 0.43
CA GLN A 300 0.86 23.76 0.71
C GLN A 300 2.06 24.03 -0.21
N LEU A 301 1.86 24.32 -1.50
CA LEU A 301 2.93 24.72 -2.42
C LEU A 301 3.58 26.01 -1.94
N HIS A 302 2.81 27.07 -1.69
CA HIS A 302 3.35 28.36 -1.23
C HIS A 302 4.12 28.22 0.08
N ARG A 303 3.57 27.48 1.06
CA ARG A 303 4.28 27.17 2.31
C ARG A 303 5.58 26.39 2.06
N HIS A 304 5.59 25.46 1.11
CA HIS A 304 6.80 24.72 0.78
C HIS A 304 7.85 25.60 0.10
N MET A 305 7.46 26.42 -0.87
CA MET A 305 8.37 27.32 -1.58
C MET A 305 8.98 28.36 -0.64
N ALA A 306 8.22 28.89 0.34
CA ALA A 306 8.71 29.85 1.32
C ALA A 306 9.51 29.21 2.49
N SER A 307 9.57 27.88 2.57
CA SER A 307 10.17 27.21 3.72
C SER A 307 11.70 27.17 3.67
N PRO A 308 12.39 27.00 4.82
CA PRO A 308 13.85 26.92 4.89
C PRO A 308 14.46 25.83 3.99
N VAL A 309 13.77 24.69 3.82
CA VAL A 309 14.23 23.61 2.93
C VAL A 309 14.26 24.00 1.45
N SER A 310 13.44 24.97 1.05
CA SER A 310 13.40 25.46 -0.33
C SER A 310 14.30 26.66 -0.52
N GLN A 311 14.33 27.57 0.46
CA GLN A 311 15.06 28.84 0.37
C GLN A 311 16.58 28.68 0.55
N ILE A 312 17.03 27.74 1.38
CA ILE A 312 18.46 27.57 1.68
C ILE A 312 19.06 26.50 0.75
N PRO A 313 19.93 26.88 -0.20
CA PRO A 313 20.66 25.91 -1.01
C PRO A 313 21.67 25.10 -0.17
N PRO A 314 21.65 23.75 -0.22
CA PRO A 314 22.78 22.96 0.26
C PRO A 314 24.05 23.35 -0.50
N ASN A 315 25.17 23.54 0.22
CA ASN A 315 26.46 23.94 -0.35
C ASN A 315 26.47 25.27 -1.12
N ASP A 316 25.48 26.15 -0.90
CA ASP A 316 25.37 27.42 -1.64
C ASP A 316 25.34 27.25 -3.17
N ASP A 317 24.96 26.06 -3.68
CA ASP A 317 24.85 25.80 -5.12
C ASP A 317 23.58 26.45 -5.70
N ILE A 318 23.76 27.67 -6.22
CA ILE A 318 22.71 28.50 -6.81
C ILE A 318 22.10 27.86 -8.06
N CYS A 319 22.89 27.14 -8.86
CA CYS A 319 22.39 26.47 -10.06
C CYS A 319 21.42 25.35 -9.66
N MET A 320 21.82 24.49 -8.73
CA MET A 320 20.98 23.41 -8.21
C MET A 320 19.76 23.94 -7.48
N HIS A 321 19.86 25.07 -6.79
CA HIS A 321 18.73 25.76 -6.19
C HIS A 321 17.66 26.15 -7.22
N TRP A 322 18.02 26.85 -8.29
CA TRP A 322 17.04 27.25 -9.30
C TRP A 322 16.46 26.05 -10.04
N GLY A 323 17.25 24.99 -10.24
CA GLY A 323 16.75 23.71 -10.74
C GLY A 323 15.70 23.08 -9.84
N TYR A 324 15.92 23.11 -8.53
CA TYR A 324 14.93 22.65 -7.55
C TYR A 324 13.65 23.49 -7.60
N MET A 325 13.76 24.83 -7.58
CA MET A 325 12.60 25.72 -7.60
C MET A 325 11.75 25.51 -8.85
N SER A 326 12.40 25.43 -10.02
CA SER A 326 11.73 25.10 -11.29
C SER A 326 10.99 23.77 -11.21
N ARG A 327 11.63 22.72 -10.68
CA ARG A 327 11.03 21.39 -10.55
C ARG A 327 9.78 21.39 -9.68
N GLN A 328 9.77 22.08 -8.53
CA GLN A 328 8.60 22.10 -7.64
C GLN A 328 7.34 22.62 -8.34
N TYR A 329 7.46 23.76 -9.05
CA TYR A 329 6.35 24.32 -9.83
C TYR A 329 5.94 23.45 -11.02
N HIS A 330 6.91 22.87 -11.72
CA HIS A 330 6.63 21.97 -12.84
C HIS A 330 5.84 20.73 -12.41
N VAL A 331 6.25 20.10 -11.30
CA VAL A 331 5.59 18.92 -10.73
C VAL A 331 4.20 19.27 -10.22
N PHE A 332 4.02 20.42 -9.57
CA PHE A 332 2.71 20.89 -9.17
C PHE A 332 1.76 21.07 -10.38
N GLY A 333 2.25 21.69 -11.46
CA GLY A 333 1.50 21.81 -12.71
C GLY A 333 1.09 20.46 -13.29
N GLN A 334 1.99 19.47 -13.29
CA GLN A 334 1.68 18.10 -13.72
C GLN A 334 0.59 17.43 -12.86
N LEU A 335 0.62 17.63 -11.53
CA LEU A 335 -0.43 17.11 -10.64
C LEU A 335 -1.78 17.77 -10.88
N MET A 336 -1.80 19.08 -11.21
CA MET A 336 -3.04 19.75 -11.59
C MET A 336 -3.61 19.25 -12.91
N VAL A 337 -2.78 19.04 -13.94
CA VAL A 337 -3.21 18.42 -15.21
C VAL A 337 -3.83 17.06 -14.94
N GLU A 338 -3.17 16.24 -14.11
CA GLU A 338 -3.70 14.92 -13.75
C GLU A 338 -5.01 15.01 -12.96
N ALA A 339 -5.15 16.00 -12.08
CA ALA A 339 -6.40 16.23 -11.34
C ALA A 339 -7.54 16.64 -12.26
N GLN A 340 -7.28 17.51 -13.23
CA GLN A 340 -8.24 17.92 -14.25
C GLN A 340 -8.66 16.74 -15.13
N ARG A 341 -7.71 15.89 -15.54
CA ARG A 341 -7.98 14.67 -16.32
C ARG A 341 -8.90 13.69 -15.57
N ARG A 342 -8.82 13.64 -14.24
CA ARG A 342 -9.69 12.82 -13.36
C ARG A 342 -11.03 13.50 -13.01
N GLY A 343 -11.33 14.67 -13.58
CA GLY A 343 -12.53 15.45 -13.25
C GLY A 343 -12.52 16.02 -11.82
N GLY A 344 -11.33 16.16 -11.21
CA GLY A 344 -11.15 16.68 -9.86
C GLY A 344 -11.03 18.21 -9.77
N LEU A 345 -10.87 18.88 -10.92
CA LEU A 345 -10.84 20.34 -11.04
C LEU A 345 -11.89 20.79 -12.06
N PRO A 346 -12.50 21.99 -11.89
CA PRO A 346 -13.34 22.56 -12.92
C PRO A 346 -12.55 22.68 -14.24
N PRO A 347 -13.20 22.47 -15.40
CA PRO A 347 -12.54 22.69 -16.68
C PRO A 347 -12.03 24.13 -16.76
N PRO A 348 -10.97 24.39 -17.55
CA PRO A 348 -10.44 25.73 -17.74
C PRO A 348 -11.60 26.65 -18.12
N PRO A 349 -11.68 27.85 -17.54
CA PRO A 349 -12.74 28.78 -17.86
C PRO A 349 -12.72 29.04 -19.37
N THR A 350 -13.78 28.62 -20.06
CA THR A 350 -14.08 29.16 -21.39
C THR A 350 -14.25 30.66 -21.22
N ALA A 351 -13.68 31.45 -22.14
CA ALA A 351 -13.61 32.91 -22.07
C ALA A 351 -14.93 33.64 -21.78
N ALA A 352 -16.08 32.96 -21.86
CA ALA A 352 -17.42 33.49 -21.60
C ALA A 352 -17.90 33.48 -20.13
N ALA A 353 -17.18 32.88 -19.17
CA ALA A 353 -17.69 32.68 -17.80
C ALA A 353 -16.89 33.38 -16.67
N ALA A 354 -15.98 34.29 -17.00
CA ALA A 354 -15.17 34.98 -16.00
C ALA A 354 -15.96 36.15 -15.36
N ASN A 355 -16.57 35.90 -14.19
CA ASN A 355 -16.94 36.99 -13.29
C ASN A 355 -15.64 37.64 -12.73
N PRO A 356 -15.40 38.96 -12.88
CA PRO A 356 -14.06 39.55 -12.68
C PRO A 356 -13.60 39.75 -11.23
N ILE A 357 -14.36 39.29 -10.23
CA ILE A 357 -14.22 39.78 -8.84
C ILE A 357 -13.57 38.75 -7.88
N ASP A 358 -13.41 37.49 -8.28
CA ASP A 358 -12.59 36.54 -7.50
C ASP A 358 -11.32 36.22 -8.31
N SER A 359 -10.14 36.51 -7.75
CA SER A 359 -8.85 36.25 -8.40
C SER A 359 -8.55 34.75 -8.37
N ASP A 360 -9.30 34.03 -9.19
CA ASP A 360 -9.23 32.59 -9.41
C ASP A 360 -8.01 32.16 -10.24
N LEU A 361 -7.05 33.09 -10.40
CA LEU A 361 -5.85 32.92 -11.20
C LEU A 361 -5.04 31.68 -10.77
N TYR A 362 -5.07 31.31 -9.48
CA TYR A 362 -4.41 30.09 -8.99
C TYR A 362 -4.99 28.78 -9.55
N LYS A 363 -6.16 28.81 -10.20
CA LYS A 363 -6.76 27.66 -10.88
C LYS A 363 -6.10 27.40 -12.24
N GLU A 364 -5.42 28.39 -12.80
CA GLU A 364 -4.81 28.31 -14.12
C GLU A 364 -3.51 27.49 -14.13
N VAL A 365 -3.59 26.29 -14.71
CA VAL A 365 -2.47 25.33 -14.74
C VAL A 365 -1.22 25.90 -15.43
N TYR A 366 -1.40 26.68 -16.50
CA TYR A 366 -0.29 27.21 -17.30
C TYR A 366 0.62 28.16 -16.51
N LEU A 367 0.10 28.82 -15.47
CA LEU A 367 0.90 29.73 -14.64
C LEU A 367 2.01 29.00 -13.89
N TYR A 368 1.74 27.80 -13.39
CA TYR A 368 2.75 27.00 -12.69
C TYR A 368 3.87 26.57 -13.63
N PHE A 369 3.55 26.23 -14.89
CA PHE A 369 4.56 25.97 -15.91
C PHE A 369 5.35 27.22 -16.31
N SER A 370 4.69 28.39 -16.39
CA SER A 370 5.35 29.68 -16.65
C SER A 370 6.35 30.04 -15.54
N VAL A 371 5.96 29.88 -14.27
CA VAL A 371 6.86 30.08 -13.11
C VAL A 371 8.01 29.08 -13.14
N ALA A 372 7.75 27.81 -13.46
CA ALA A 372 8.79 26.80 -13.62
C ALA A 372 9.81 27.20 -14.71
N ALA A 373 9.35 27.69 -15.86
CA ALA A 373 10.20 28.15 -16.94
C ALA A 373 11.06 29.36 -16.53
N LYS A 374 10.48 30.31 -15.79
CA LYS A 374 11.23 31.46 -15.23
C LYS A 374 12.41 31.01 -14.35
N TYR A 375 12.20 30.03 -13.47
CA TYR A 375 13.28 29.47 -12.65
C TYR A 375 14.28 28.65 -13.48
N ALA A 376 13.84 27.94 -14.52
CA ALA A 376 14.75 27.24 -15.44
C ALA A 376 15.69 28.23 -16.17
N THR A 377 15.20 29.40 -16.56
CA THR A 377 16.04 30.47 -17.12
C THR A 377 17.07 30.97 -16.10
N ARG A 378 16.67 31.18 -14.84
CA ARG A 378 17.62 31.56 -13.77
C ARG A 378 18.68 30.50 -13.53
N ARG A 379 18.32 29.21 -13.60
CA ARG A 379 19.29 28.11 -13.53
C ARG A 379 20.32 28.20 -14.65
N ARG A 380 19.89 28.40 -15.90
CA ARG A 380 20.82 28.55 -17.05
C ARG A 380 21.76 29.73 -16.88
N GLN A 381 21.25 30.85 -16.39
CA GLN A 381 22.06 32.04 -16.09
C GLN A 381 23.09 31.77 -14.98
N ALA A 382 22.71 31.02 -13.94
CA ALA A 382 23.62 30.65 -12.86
C ALA A 382 24.68 29.63 -13.29
N ALA A 383 24.38 28.74 -14.23
CA ALA A 383 25.33 27.76 -14.76
C ALA A 383 26.34 28.33 -15.77
N ALA A 384 26.06 29.52 -16.32
CA ALA A 384 26.93 30.22 -17.25
C ALA A 384 27.96 31.14 -16.55
N LYS A 385 27.87 31.24 -15.22
CA LYS A 385 28.84 31.91 -14.34
C LYS A 385 29.67 30.83 -13.65
#